data_AF-A0A3P6F9U0-F1
#
_entry.id   AF-A0A3P6F9U0-F1
#
_cell.length_a   1.000
_cell.length_b   1.000
_cell.length_c   1.000
_cell.angle_alpha   90.00
_cell.angle_beta   90.00
_cell.angle_gamma   90.00
#
_symmetry.space_group_name_H-M   'P 1'
#
loop_
_entity.id
_entity.type
_entity.pdbx_description
1 polymer ?
#
loop_
_entity_poly.entity_id
_entity_poly.type
_entity_poly.pdbx_seq_one_letter_code
_entity_poly.pdbx_strand_id
1 'polypeptide(L)'
;MWPEGDPSSAPVQEILYWQGQTMQMMYEIIAREIKHMDLENVNPQDYLNFYCLGNREELPSDQNCVSSSGEMVPAYQKWGRFMIYVHAKGMVVDDEYVLLGSANINQRSIAGSRDTEIAMGAYQNHQTWSHRSKHPRGQVYGYRMSLWAEPHMGKIDDIFKEPETLECVKRVNMISEDNWKKYTDDNFVPLQGHLLKYPLSVDHTGKVIPLSGFNSFPDVGGKILGTRRLLSPHNSTRTLACYIYICAKPIICSLYTKFGTLLSFRLSA
;
A
#
# COMPACT_ATOMS: atom_id res chain seq x y z
N MET A 1 7.80 -2.77 1.38
CA MET A 1 8.43 -1.57 0.79
C MET A 1 8.94 -1.82 -0.62
N TRP A 2 9.54 -2.98 -0.91
CA TRP A 2 9.89 -3.43 -2.27
C TRP A 2 9.54 -4.92 -2.45
N PRO A 3 9.51 -5.44 -3.70
CA PRO A 3 9.41 -6.88 -3.98
C PRO A 3 10.52 -7.69 -3.33
N GLU A 4 10.32 -9.00 -3.16
CA GLU A 4 11.37 -9.89 -2.64
C GLU A 4 12.65 -9.84 -3.50
N GLY A 5 13.81 -9.78 -2.83
CA GLY A 5 15.13 -9.64 -3.44
C GLY A 5 15.88 -8.39 -3.00
N ASP A 6 17.10 -8.22 -3.55
CA ASP A 6 17.91 -7.03 -3.31
C ASP A 6 17.24 -5.79 -3.94
N PRO A 7 16.90 -4.75 -3.16
CA PRO A 7 16.24 -3.54 -3.65
C PRO A 7 17.07 -2.78 -4.68
N SER A 8 18.39 -2.95 -4.70
CA SER A 8 19.29 -2.33 -5.67
C SER A 8 19.45 -3.16 -6.95
N SER A 9 18.95 -4.40 -6.96
CA SER A 9 19.03 -5.27 -8.13
C SER A 9 18.21 -4.75 -9.30
N ALA A 10 18.66 -5.04 -10.53
CA ALA A 10 17.96 -4.60 -11.74
C ALA A 10 16.49 -5.09 -11.84
N PRO A 11 16.17 -6.36 -11.51
CA PRO A 11 14.78 -6.83 -11.56
C PRO A 11 13.87 -6.08 -10.59
N VAL A 12 14.33 -5.85 -9.35
CA VAL A 12 13.54 -5.14 -8.34
C VAL A 12 13.37 -3.67 -8.71
N GLN A 13 14.41 -3.01 -9.21
CA GLN A 13 14.33 -1.62 -9.67
C GLN A 13 13.40 -1.44 -10.88
N GLU A 14 13.29 -2.43 -11.76
CA GLU A 14 12.34 -2.38 -12.88
C GLU A 14 10.88 -2.54 -12.40
N ILE A 15 10.64 -3.43 -11.45
CA ILE A 15 9.32 -3.59 -10.82
C ILE A 15 8.88 -2.28 -10.15
N LEU A 16 9.76 -1.68 -9.34
CA LEU A 16 9.49 -0.41 -8.66
C LEU A 16 9.25 0.73 -9.65
N TYR A 17 9.92 0.70 -10.81
CA TYR A 17 9.66 1.67 -11.88
C TYR A 17 8.23 1.53 -12.42
N TRP A 18 7.80 0.31 -12.79
CA TRP A 18 6.45 0.09 -13.31
C TRP A 18 5.38 0.44 -12.28
N GLN A 19 5.61 0.10 -11.03
CA GLN A 19 4.78 0.51 -9.93
C GLN A 19 4.69 2.04 -9.80
N GLY A 20 5.82 2.75 -9.87
CA GLY A 20 5.85 4.21 -9.86
C GLY A 20 5.07 4.81 -11.03
N GLN A 21 5.16 4.22 -12.23
CA GLN A 21 4.36 4.64 -13.40
C GLN A 21 2.86 4.41 -13.18
N THR A 22 2.47 3.29 -12.57
CA THR A 22 1.07 3.02 -12.24
C THR A 22 0.54 3.99 -11.20
N MET A 23 1.30 4.26 -10.14
CA MET A 23 0.96 5.29 -9.13
C MET A 23 0.78 6.66 -9.78
N GLN A 24 1.72 7.08 -10.63
CA GLN A 24 1.67 8.33 -11.38
C GLN A 24 0.38 8.46 -12.19
N MET A 25 0.09 7.45 -13.02
CA MET A 25 -1.12 7.42 -13.85
C MET A 25 -2.39 7.49 -13.00
N MET A 26 -2.49 6.73 -11.90
CA MET A 26 -3.67 6.74 -11.02
C MET A 26 -3.89 8.12 -10.39
N TYR A 27 -2.82 8.75 -9.88
CA TYR A 27 -2.92 10.08 -9.27
C TYR A 27 -3.23 11.19 -10.28
N GLU A 28 -2.70 11.12 -11.50
CA GLU A 28 -3.06 12.06 -12.58
C GLU A 28 -4.55 11.99 -12.93
N ILE A 29 -5.14 10.79 -12.92
CA ILE A 29 -6.57 10.63 -13.19
C ILE A 29 -7.37 11.26 -12.06
N ILE A 30 -7.05 10.95 -10.81
CA ILE A 30 -7.74 11.54 -9.65
C ILE A 30 -7.63 13.07 -9.68
N ALA A 31 -6.43 13.61 -9.89
CA ALA A 31 -6.20 15.05 -9.97
C ALA A 31 -6.99 15.71 -11.10
N ARG A 32 -7.08 15.05 -12.26
CA ARG A 32 -7.89 15.52 -13.40
C ARG A 32 -9.38 15.56 -13.06
N GLU A 33 -9.90 14.54 -12.39
CA GLU A 33 -11.31 14.49 -11.99
C GLU A 33 -11.64 15.52 -10.90
N ILE A 34 -10.75 15.69 -9.90
CA ILE A 34 -10.87 16.76 -8.88
C ILE A 34 -10.98 18.14 -9.56
N LYS A 35 -10.10 18.41 -10.54
CA LYS A 35 -10.13 19.65 -11.31
C LYS A 35 -11.39 19.78 -12.18
N HIS A 36 -11.85 18.69 -12.79
CA HIS A 36 -13.05 18.68 -13.62
C HIS A 36 -14.32 18.95 -12.81
N MET A 37 -14.36 18.51 -11.55
CA MET A 37 -15.49 18.74 -10.62
C MET A 37 -15.40 20.07 -9.86
N ASP A 38 -14.38 20.90 -10.13
CA ASP A 38 -14.15 22.19 -9.47
C ASP A 38 -14.08 22.09 -7.93
N LEU A 39 -13.45 21.02 -7.44
CA LEU A 39 -13.30 20.78 -6.01
C LEU A 39 -12.06 21.51 -5.47
N GLU A 40 -12.30 22.58 -4.72
CA GLU A 40 -11.24 23.35 -4.07
C GLU A 40 -10.71 22.67 -2.80
N ASN A 41 -9.41 22.85 -2.52
CA ASN A 41 -8.74 22.39 -1.29
C ASN A 41 -8.80 20.87 -1.05
N VAL A 42 -8.85 20.09 -2.13
CA VAL A 42 -8.90 18.63 -2.09
C VAL A 42 -7.59 18.04 -2.59
N ASN A 43 -7.00 17.09 -1.83
CA ASN A 43 -5.77 16.41 -2.22
C ASN A 43 -6.10 15.05 -2.88
N PRO A 44 -5.39 14.62 -3.94
CA PRO A 44 -5.54 13.26 -4.47
C PRO A 44 -5.39 12.14 -3.42
N GLN A 45 -4.60 12.37 -2.36
CA GLN A 45 -4.43 11.48 -1.21
C GLN A 45 -5.63 11.44 -0.25
N ASP A 46 -6.65 12.28 -0.45
CA ASP A 46 -7.94 12.10 0.21
C ASP A 46 -8.73 10.92 -0.39
N TYR A 47 -8.41 10.52 -1.63
CA TYR A 47 -9.09 9.42 -2.35
C TYR A 47 -8.24 8.18 -2.51
N LEU A 48 -6.92 8.30 -2.71
CA LEU A 48 -6.06 7.16 -2.96
C LEU A 48 -4.79 7.24 -2.15
N ASN A 49 -4.55 6.20 -1.35
CA ASN A 49 -3.37 6.10 -0.51
C ASN A 49 -2.65 4.76 -0.71
N PHE A 50 -1.32 4.84 -0.69
CA PHE A 50 -0.43 3.70 -0.73
C PHE A 50 0.29 3.57 0.60
N TYR A 51 0.31 2.35 1.12
CA TYR A 51 0.99 2.01 2.37
C TYR A 51 1.89 0.80 2.18
N CYS A 52 2.81 0.62 3.12
CA CYS A 52 3.60 -0.58 3.28
C CYS A 52 3.67 -0.95 4.77
N LEU A 53 4.21 -2.13 5.08
CA LEU A 53 4.38 -2.57 6.45
C LEU A 53 5.86 -2.59 6.85
N GLY A 54 6.12 -2.23 8.10
CA GLY A 54 7.45 -2.33 8.71
C GLY A 54 7.36 -2.52 10.21
N ASN A 55 8.38 -3.16 10.77
CA ASN A 55 8.53 -3.33 12.20
C ASN A 55 9.84 -2.69 12.67
N ARG A 56 9.85 -2.26 13.92
CA ARG A 56 11.05 -1.73 14.58
C ARG A 56 11.05 -2.20 16.04
N GLU A 57 12.14 -2.81 16.46
CA GLU A 57 12.34 -3.41 17.77
C GLU A 57 13.52 -2.75 18.49
N GLU A 58 13.45 -2.70 19.82
CA GLU A 58 14.53 -2.18 20.65
C GLU A 58 15.66 -3.21 20.68
N LEU A 59 16.88 -2.78 20.36
CA LEU A 59 18.04 -3.65 20.45
C LEU A 59 18.40 -3.86 21.93
N PRO A 60 18.64 -5.11 22.39
CA PRO A 60 19.07 -5.35 23.75
C PRO A 60 20.36 -4.59 24.08
N SER A 61 20.40 -3.90 25.22
CA SER A 61 21.52 -3.09 25.70
C SER A 61 22.86 -3.85 25.82
N ASP A 62 22.83 -5.19 25.89
CA ASP A 62 24.01 -6.03 26.07
C ASP A 62 24.60 -6.60 24.76
N GLN A 63 24.00 -6.32 23.60
CA GLN A 63 24.56 -6.72 22.31
C GLN A 63 25.39 -5.58 21.71
N ASN A 64 26.62 -5.44 22.20
CA ASN A 64 27.69 -4.88 21.37
C ASN A 64 27.78 -5.76 20.12
N CYS A 65 27.17 -5.31 19.03
CA CYS A 65 27.21 -5.95 17.71
C CYS A 65 28.62 -5.82 17.13
N VAL A 66 29.58 -6.52 17.74
CA VAL A 66 30.92 -6.68 17.21
C VAL A 66 30.86 -7.85 16.24
N SER A 67 30.77 -7.55 14.94
CA SER A 67 31.17 -8.53 13.95
C SER A 67 32.66 -8.81 14.16
N SER A 68 32.97 -10.00 14.66
CA SER A 68 34.34 -10.50 14.87
C SER A 68 35.05 -10.86 13.56
N SER A 69 34.37 -10.68 12.43
CA SER A 69 34.88 -10.62 11.06
C SER A 69 34.60 -9.21 10.54
N GLY A 70 35.49 -8.58 9.76
CA GLY A 70 35.25 -7.26 9.15
C GLY A 70 34.08 -7.16 8.15
N GLU A 71 33.05 -7.99 8.30
CA GLU A 71 31.79 -7.98 7.57
C GLU A 71 30.89 -6.86 8.11
N MET A 72 30.27 -6.13 7.19
CA MET A 72 29.27 -5.11 7.53
C MET A 72 28.12 -5.76 8.28
N VAL A 73 27.90 -5.30 9.52
CA VAL A 73 26.70 -5.58 10.31
C VAL A 73 25.48 -5.26 9.42
N PRO A 74 24.62 -6.24 9.10
CA PRO A 74 23.41 -6.00 8.34
C PRO A 74 22.61 -4.87 8.96
N ALA A 75 22.10 -3.96 8.14
CA ALA A 75 21.59 -2.70 8.66
C ALA A 75 20.33 -2.84 9.56
N TYR A 76 19.63 -3.99 9.51
CA TYR A 76 18.59 -4.35 10.49
C TYR A 76 19.15 -4.57 11.90
N GLN A 77 20.38 -5.07 12.05
CA GLN A 77 21.07 -5.23 13.33
C GLN A 77 21.53 -3.88 13.89
N LYS A 78 21.72 -2.85 13.04
CA LYS A 78 22.11 -1.51 13.49
C LYS A 78 20.94 -0.70 14.03
N TRP A 79 19.78 -0.77 13.37
CA TRP A 79 18.65 0.12 13.66
C TRP A 79 17.42 -0.58 14.25
N GLY A 80 17.47 -1.92 14.36
CA GLY A 80 16.37 -2.75 14.86
C GLY A 80 15.14 -2.72 13.96
N ARG A 81 15.24 -2.30 12.69
CA ARG A 81 14.08 -2.09 11.79
C ARG A 81 14.18 -2.91 10.51
N PHE A 82 13.03 -3.40 10.04
CA PHE A 82 12.92 -4.02 8.73
C PHE A 82 11.48 -4.01 8.20
N MET A 83 11.29 -4.22 6.90
CA MET A 83 9.94 -4.33 6.34
C MET A 83 9.24 -5.62 6.79
N ILE A 84 7.93 -5.55 7.03
CA ILE A 84 7.09 -6.74 7.05
C ILE A 84 6.66 -7.00 5.60
N TYR A 85 7.02 -8.17 5.09
CA TYR A 85 6.79 -8.47 3.68
C TYR A 85 5.31 -8.76 3.40
N VAL A 86 4.69 -7.93 2.56
CA VAL A 86 3.28 -8.08 2.16
C VAL A 86 3.21 -9.05 0.98
N HIS A 87 2.98 -10.33 1.29
CA HIS A 87 2.77 -11.38 0.28
C HIS A 87 1.28 -11.66 0.01
N ALA A 88 0.37 -10.89 0.63
CA ALA A 88 -1.07 -11.05 0.45
C ALA A 88 -1.52 -10.68 -0.97
N LYS A 89 -2.49 -11.44 -1.50
CA LYS A 89 -3.22 -11.12 -2.74
C LYS A 89 -4.70 -11.21 -2.44
N GLY A 90 -5.24 -10.08 -2.00
CA GLY A 90 -6.62 -10.01 -1.61
C GLY A 90 -7.16 -8.61 -1.71
N MET A 91 -8.48 -8.52 -1.76
CA MET A 91 -9.22 -7.28 -1.90
C MET A 91 -10.51 -7.40 -1.09
N VAL A 92 -10.78 -6.40 -0.27
CA VAL A 92 -12.08 -6.22 0.38
C VAL A 92 -12.76 -5.06 -0.32
N VAL A 93 -14.04 -5.18 -0.62
CA VAL A 93 -14.86 -4.15 -1.25
C VAL A 93 -16.09 -3.92 -0.39
N ASP A 94 -16.30 -2.66 0.00
CA ASP A 94 -17.52 -2.18 0.68
C ASP A 94 -17.92 -2.92 1.96
N ASP A 95 -16.97 -3.62 2.58
CA ASP A 95 -17.18 -4.55 3.70
C ASP A 95 -18.25 -5.65 3.43
N GLU A 96 -18.59 -5.89 2.15
CA GLU A 96 -19.56 -6.91 1.70
C GLU A 96 -18.96 -8.02 0.82
N TYR A 97 -17.93 -7.71 0.02
CA TYR A 97 -17.29 -8.63 -0.91
C TYR A 97 -15.81 -8.77 -0.62
N VAL A 98 -15.29 -9.99 -0.73
CA VAL A 98 -13.87 -10.29 -0.59
C VAL A 98 -13.39 -11.16 -1.74
N LEU A 99 -12.23 -10.82 -2.30
CA LEU A 99 -11.48 -11.61 -3.25
C LEU A 99 -10.17 -12.04 -2.59
N LEU A 100 -9.87 -13.33 -2.56
CA LEU A 100 -8.62 -13.89 -2.04
C LEU A 100 -8.04 -14.88 -3.04
N GLY A 101 -6.73 -14.86 -3.26
CA GLY A 101 -6.12 -15.78 -4.21
C GLY A 101 -4.60 -15.75 -4.22
N SER A 102 -4.02 -16.26 -5.30
CA SER A 102 -2.58 -16.24 -5.58
C SER A 102 -2.16 -15.11 -6.52
N ALA A 103 -3.12 -14.59 -7.33
CA ALA A 103 -2.86 -13.61 -8.37
C ALA A 103 -2.41 -12.25 -7.85
N ASN A 104 -1.19 -11.85 -8.19
CA ASN A 104 -0.70 -10.49 -7.96
C ASN A 104 -1.40 -9.48 -8.88
N ILE A 105 -1.41 -8.19 -8.52
CA ILE A 105 -1.97 -7.14 -9.40
C ILE A 105 -0.96 -6.80 -10.49
N ASN A 106 -0.68 -7.71 -11.41
CA ASN A 106 0.30 -7.49 -12.47
C ASN A 106 0.02 -8.33 -13.72
N GLN A 107 0.71 -8.04 -14.81
CA GLN A 107 0.48 -8.73 -16.08
C GLN A 107 0.79 -10.23 -16.01
N ARG A 108 1.74 -10.65 -15.17
CA ARG A 108 2.13 -12.05 -15.05
C ARG A 108 0.98 -12.90 -14.49
N SER A 109 0.29 -12.39 -13.47
CA SER A 109 -0.82 -13.07 -12.82
C SER A 109 -2.18 -12.82 -13.50
N ILE A 110 -2.43 -11.62 -14.03
CA ILE A 110 -3.76 -11.24 -14.56
C ILE A 110 -3.96 -11.63 -16.04
N ALA A 111 -2.88 -11.83 -16.81
CA ALA A 111 -3.01 -12.11 -18.25
C ALA A 111 -3.70 -13.43 -18.61
N GLY A 112 -3.75 -14.40 -17.68
CA GLY A 112 -4.28 -15.75 -17.91
C GLY A 112 -3.44 -16.66 -18.84
N SER A 113 -2.52 -16.09 -19.61
CA SER A 113 -1.62 -16.79 -20.54
C SER A 113 -0.18 -16.92 -20.05
N ARG A 114 0.10 -16.50 -18.80
CA ARG A 114 1.43 -16.52 -18.18
C ARG A 114 1.43 -17.46 -16.99
N ASP A 115 1.30 -16.94 -15.77
CA ASP A 115 1.25 -17.79 -14.58
C ASP A 115 -0.16 -18.36 -14.40
N THR A 116 -0.24 -19.58 -13.87
CA THR A 116 -1.52 -20.18 -13.48
C THR A 116 -1.86 -19.72 -12.08
N GLU A 117 -3.03 -19.10 -11.93
CA GLU A 117 -3.46 -18.48 -10.68
C GLU A 117 -4.84 -19.00 -10.28
N ILE A 118 -5.13 -18.99 -8.98
CA ILE A 118 -6.46 -19.28 -8.45
C ILE A 118 -6.91 -18.15 -7.54
N ALA A 119 -8.18 -17.79 -7.62
CA ALA A 119 -8.81 -16.82 -6.73
C ALA A 119 -10.26 -17.21 -6.45
N MET A 120 -10.71 -16.89 -5.23
CA MET A 120 -12.07 -17.08 -4.77
C MET A 120 -12.64 -15.72 -4.39
N GLY A 121 -13.81 -15.42 -4.96
CA GLY A 121 -14.63 -14.27 -4.58
C GLY A 121 -15.83 -14.72 -3.77
N ALA A 122 -16.07 -14.07 -2.62
CA ALA A 122 -17.20 -14.38 -1.76
C ALA A 122 -17.85 -13.11 -1.20
N TYR A 123 -19.15 -13.22 -0.96
CA TYR A 123 -19.95 -12.24 -0.25
C TYR A 123 -21.01 -12.98 0.57
N GLN A 124 -21.63 -12.27 1.51
CA GLN A 124 -22.70 -12.82 2.35
C GLN A 124 -24.04 -12.19 1.94
N ASN A 125 -24.95 -12.96 1.35
CA ASN A 125 -26.23 -12.46 0.80
C ASN A 125 -27.02 -11.55 1.77
N HIS A 126 -27.04 -11.88 3.06
CA HIS A 126 -27.76 -11.08 4.07
C HIS A 126 -26.95 -9.90 4.64
N GLN A 127 -25.73 -9.70 4.16
CA GLN A 127 -24.77 -8.68 4.59
C GLN A 127 -24.29 -7.87 3.39
N THR A 128 -25.24 -7.38 2.58
CA THR A 128 -24.96 -6.45 1.47
C THR A 128 -25.62 -5.10 1.73
N TRP A 129 -25.12 -4.06 1.07
CA TRP A 129 -25.72 -2.73 1.11
C TRP A 129 -27.18 -2.75 0.63
N SER A 130 -27.46 -3.51 -0.44
CA SER A 130 -28.80 -3.66 -1.03
C SER A 130 -29.81 -4.29 -0.08
N HIS A 131 -29.40 -5.26 0.75
CA HIS A 131 -30.31 -5.96 1.64
C HIS A 131 -30.47 -5.29 3.02
N ARG A 132 -29.44 -4.61 3.54
CA ARG A 132 -29.47 -4.06 4.90
C ARG A 132 -29.87 -2.59 4.97
N SER A 133 -29.83 -1.84 3.87
CA SER A 133 -29.99 -0.37 3.83
C SER A 133 -29.06 0.38 4.80
N LYS A 134 -28.01 -0.29 5.29
CA LYS A 134 -27.00 0.21 6.22
C LYS A 134 -25.70 -0.57 6.02
N HIS A 135 -24.59 -0.02 6.48
CA HIS A 135 -23.26 -0.59 6.32
C HIS A 135 -23.21 -2.08 6.74
N PRO A 136 -22.82 -2.99 5.82
CA PRO A 136 -22.62 -4.39 6.13
C PRO A 136 -21.63 -4.61 7.27
N ARG A 137 -22.04 -5.40 8.26
CA ARG A 137 -21.20 -5.80 9.40
C ARG A 137 -21.15 -7.32 9.52
N GLY A 138 -20.82 -7.94 8.39
CA GLY A 138 -20.63 -9.39 8.28
C GLY A 138 -19.22 -9.84 8.65
N GLN A 139 -18.85 -11.03 8.17
CA GLN A 139 -17.51 -11.60 8.28
C GLN A 139 -16.48 -10.79 7.48
N VAL A 140 -16.86 -10.23 6.33
CA VAL A 140 -15.96 -9.38 5.52
C VAL A 140 -15.57 -8.12 6.29
N TYR A 141 -16.55 -7.41 6.85
CA TYR A 141 -16.32 -6.31 7.80
C TYR A 141 -15.40 -6.71 8.96
N GLY A 142 -15.69 -7.84 9.62
CA GLY A 142 -14.90 -8.34 10.74
C GLY A 142 -13.44 -8.63 10.34
N TYR A 143 -13.25 -9.23 9.16
CA TYR A 143 -11.93 -9.51 8.59
C TYR A 143 -11.14 -8.22 8.35
N ARG A 144 -11.75 -7.21 7.71
CA ARG A 144 -11.09 -5.91 7.50
C ARG A 144 -10.79 -5.21 8.83
N MET A 145 -11.73 -5.17 9.78
CA MET A 145 -11.47 -4.61 11.11
C MET A 145 -10.33 -5.33 11.83
N SER A 146 -10.25 -6.65 11.75
CA SER A 146 -9.17 -7.43 12.36
C SER A 146 -7.81 -7.09 11.75
N LEU A 147 -7.73 -6.96 10.41
CA LEU A 147 -6.50 -6.51 9.73
C LEU A 147 -6.11 -5.08 10.14
N TRP A 148 -7.08 -4.19 10.33
CA TRP A 148 -6.78 -2.80 10.70
C TRP A 148 -6.39 -2.67 12.18
N ALA A 149 -7.08 -3.36 13.08
CA ALA A 149 -6.96 -3.18 14.51
C ALA A 149 -5.60 -3.61 15.07
N GLU A 150 -5.15 -4.82 14.76
CA GLU A 150 -4.03 -5.45 15.46
C GLU A 150 -2.69 -5.25 14.73
N PRO A 151 -2.50 -5.70 13.48
CA PRO A 151 -1.22 -5.58 12.81
C PRO A 151 -0.96 -4.21 12.16
N HIS A 152 -1.98 -3.43 11.79
CA HIS A 152 -1.77 -2.18 11.04
C HIS A 152 -1.79 -0.92 11.92
N MET A 153 -2.83 -0.75 12.74
CA MET A 153 -3.03 0.48 13.54
C MET A 153 -2.65 0.34 15.00
N GLY A 154 -2.54 -0.88 15.54
CA GLY A 154 -2.27 -1.13 16.96
C GLY A 154 -3.33 -0.58 17.93
N LYS A 155 -4.52 -0.23 17.42
CA LYS A 155 -5.64 0.32 18.19
C LYS A 155 -6.95 0.09 17.45
N ILE A 156 -8.01 -0.19 18.21
CA ILE A 156 -9.40 -0.15 17.73
C ILE A 156 -9.93 1.26 17.95
N ASP A 157 -10.42 1.89 16.89
CA ASP A 157 -11.03 3.22 16.89
C ASP A 157 -12.36 3.16 16.15
N ASP A 158 -13.37 3.87 16.64
CA ASP A 158 -14.71 3.89 16.03
C ASP A 158 -14.69 4.53 14.64
N ILE A 159 -13.72 5.42 14.40
CA ILE A 159 -13.48 6.04 13.08
C ILE A 159 -13.19 4.97 12.01
N PHE A 160 -12.56 3.85 12.36
CA PHE A 160 -12.25 2.77 11.40
C PHE A 160 -13.45 1.92 11.02
N LYS A 161 -14.62 2.16 11.64
CA LYS A 161 -15.86 1.47 11.29
C LYS A 161 -16.43 1.96 9.96
N GLU A 162 -16.11 3.18 9.53
CA GLU A 162 -16.63 3.79 8.30
C GLU A 162 -15.45 4.27 7.42
N PRO A 163 -14.80 3.34 6.68
CA PRO A 163 -13.55 3.58 5.95
C PRO A 163 -13.68 4.58 4.78
N GLU A 164 -14.89 4.83 4.30
CA GLU A 164 -15.19 5.77 3.23
C GLU A 164 -15.18 7.24 3.69
N THR A 165 -15.15 7.48 5.00
CA THR A 165 -15.16 8.83 5.56
C THR A 165 -13.78 9.49 5.41
N LEU A 166 -13.78 10.79 5.13
CA LEU A 166 -12.54 11.56 5.04
C LEU A 166 -11.80 11.59 6.38
N GLU A 167 -12.54 11.59 7.49
CA GLU A 167 -11.98 11.51 8.83
C GLU A 167 -11.18 10.22 9.02
N CYS A 168 -11.71 9.08 8.56
CA CYS A 168 -11.01 7.81 8.60
C CYS A 168 -9.72 7.82 7.79
N VAL A 169 -9.76 8.30 6.55
CA VAL A 169 -8.54 8.41 5.72
C VAL A 169 -7.49 9.32 6.35
N LYS A 170 -7.90 10.49 6.86
CA LYS A 170 -6.98 11.40 7.56
C LYS A 170 -6.38 10.77 8.80
N ARG A 171 -7.19 10.03 9.57
CA ARG A 171 -6.73 9.30 10.77
C ARG A 171 -5.71 8.22 10.43
N VAL A 172 -5.95 7.43 9.37
CA VAL A 172 -5.02 6.40 8.91
C VAL A 172 -3.74 7.03 8.36
N ASN A 173 -3.85 8.08 7.56
CA ASN A 173 -2.69 8.82 7.04
C ASN A 173 -1.82 9.36 8.18
N MET A 174 -2.42 10.02 9.16
CA MET A 174 -1.72 10.55 10.33
C MET A 174 -0.94 9.46 11.09
N ILE A 175 -1.56 8.29 11.36
CA ILE A 175 -0.87 7.16 12.03
C ILE A 175 0.29 6.67 11.16
N SER A 176 0.05 6.48 9.86
CA SER A 176 1.04 5.91 8.95
C SER A 176 2.24 6.84 8.69
N GLU A 177 2.03 8.15 8.73
CA GLU A 177 3.07 9.18 8.60
C GLU A 177 3.89 9.31 9.88
N ASP A 178 3.24 9.27 11.05
CA ASP A 178 3.91 9.24 12.35
C ASP A 178 4.76 7.97 12.50
N ASN A 179 4.21 6.81 12.11
CA ASN A 179 4.98 5.56 12.08
C ASN A 179 6.14 5.63 11.09
N TRP A 180 5.98 6.25 9.91
CA TRP A 180 7.11 6.43 8.98
C TRP A 180 8.22 7.26 9.61
N LYS A 181 7.90 8.39 10.26
CA LYS A 181 8.89 9.21 10.98
C LYS A 181 9.63 8.39 12.04
N LYS A 182 8.89 7.71 12.91
CA LYS A 182 9.44 6.83 13.96
C LYS A 182 10.22 5.65 13.38
N TYR A 183 9.83 5.11 12.23
CA TYR A 183 10.56 4.04 11.56
C TYR A 183 11.91 4.56 11.06
N THR A 184 11.95 5.77 10.50
CA THR A 184 13.16 6.36 9.92
C THR A 184 14.08 7.10 10.90
N ASP A 185 13.62 7.40 12.12
CA ASP A 185 14.39 8.14 13.14
C ASP A 185 15.67 7.38 13.56
N ASP A 186 16.73 8.10 13.92
CA ASP A 186 17.96 7.48 14.43
C ASP A 186 17.74 6.87 15.83
N ASN A 187 16.89 7.51 16.65
CA ASN A 187 16.54 7.02 17.97
C ASN A 187 15.39 6.01 17.90
N PHE A 188 15.45 4.98 18.75
CA PHE A 188 14.37 4.01 18.83
C PHE A 188 13.13 4.64 19.47
N VAL A 189 12.00 4.56 18.76
CA VAL A 189 10.67 4.88 19.27
C VAL A 189 9.72 3.77 18.81
N PRO A 190 8.93 3.16 19.70
CA PRO A 190 8.00 2.10 19.31
C PRO A 190 6.95 2.62 18.32
N LEU A 191 6.66 1.81 17.30
CA LEU A 191 5.65 2.10 16.30
C LEU A 191 4.24 1.85 16.86
N GLN A 192 3.25 2.56 16.32
CA GLN A 192 1.84 2.29 16.58
C GLN A 192 1.30 1.33 15.51
N GLY A 193 1.40 0.03 15.75
CA GLY A 193 1.18 -0.99 14.72
C GLY A 193 2.26 -0.95 13.64
N HIS A 194 2.00 -1.52 12.46
CA HIS A 194 3.02 -1.69 11.42
C HIS A 194 2.76 -0.90 10.14
N LEU A 195 1.64 -0.16 10.03
CA LEU A 195 1.33 0.57 8.81
C LEU A 195 2.23 1.79 8.65
N LEU A 196 2.90 1.89 7.51
CA LEU A 196 3.78 2.98 7.13
C LEU A 196 3.25 3.62 5.84
N LYS A 197 3.23 4.96 5.81
CA LYS A 197 2.94 5.69 4.57
C LYS A 197 4.01 5.32 3.54
N TYR A 198 3.59 4.90 2.34
CA TYR A 198 4.57 4.62 1.29
C TYR A 198 5.30 5.94 0.95
N PRO A 199 6.65 5.98 0.91
CA PRO A 199 7.44 7.22 0.98
C PRO A 199 7.44 8.04 -0.32
N LEU A 200 6.27 8.61 -0.63
CA LEU A 200 6.00 9.43 -1.80
C LEU A 200 5.42 10.78 -1.39
N SER A 201 5.71 11.78 -2.22
CA SER A 201 5.00 13.06 -2.22
C SER A 201 4.18 13.15 -3.51
N VAL A 202 2.94 13.60 -3.39
CA VAL A 202 2.00 13.76 -4.49
C VAL A 202 1.51 15.20 -4.51
N ASP A 203 1.65 15.89 -5.63
CA ASP A 203 1.14 17.25 -5.78
C ASP A 203 -0.31 17.30 -6.32
N HIS A 204 -0.86 18.51 -6.43
CA HIS A 204 -2.22 18.76 -6.91
C HIS A 204 -2.45 18.36 -8.38
N THR A 205 -1.38 18.15 -9.16
CA THR A 205 -1.47 17.66 -10.55
C THR A 205 -1.45 16.13 -10.64
N GLY A 206 -1.23 15.44 -9.51
CA GLY A 206 -1.03 14.01 -9.45
C GLY A 206 0.41 13.59 -9.74
N LYS A 207 1.38 14.51 -9.73
CA LYS A 207 2.79 14.19 -9.90
C LYS A 207 3.32 13.47 -8.66
N VAL A 208 3.91 12.31 -8.87
CA VAL A 208 4.49 11.45 -7.85
C VAL A 208 6.00 11.61 -7.86
N ILE A 209 6.56 12.01 -6.71
CA ILE A 209 8.00 12.07 -6.47
C ILE A 209 8.35 11.33 -5.18
N PRO A 210 9.60 10.91 -4.98
CA PRO A 210 10.03 10.36 -3.69
C PRO A 210 9.85 11.41 -2.58
N LEU A 211 9.56 10.96 -1.37
CA LEU A 211 9.51 11.86 -0.21
C LEU A 211 10.87 12.57 -0.04
N SER A 212 10.85 13.86 0.33
CA SER A 212 12.08 14.65 0.51
C SER A 212 13.04 13.97 1.49
N GLY A 213 14.31 13.82 1.10
CA GLY A 213 15.33 13.09 1.87
C GLY A 213 15.33 11.56 1.66
N PHE A 214 14.31 11.00 1.01
CA PHE A 214 14.15 9.56 0.81
C PHE A 214 14.09 9.21 -0.68
N ASN A 215 15.21 9.38 -1.38
CA ASN A 215 15.33 8.91 -2.76
C ASN A 215 15.50 7.37 -2.86
N SER A 216 16.02 6.77 -1.79
CA SER A 216 16.26 5.33 -1.67
C SER A 216 15.64 4.78 -0.38
N PHE A 217 15.42 3.47 -0.31
CA PHE A 217 14.94 2.85 0.94
C PHE A 217 15.98 3.00 2.05
N PRO A 218 15.54 3.23 3.30
CA PRO A 218 16.45 3.33 4.43
C PRO A 218 17.27 2.05 4.54
N ASP A 219 18.54 2.19 4.90
CA ASP A 219 19.47 1.11 5.28
C ASP A 219 19.96 0.18 4.17
N VAL A 220 19.13 -0.10 3.17
CA VAL A 220 19.39 -1.11 2.13
C VAL A 220 19.63 -0.51 0.74
N GLY A 221 19.40 0.80 0.56
CA GLY A 221 19.52 1.46 -0.74
C GLY A 221 18.39 1.10 -1.70
N GLY A 222 18.66 1.20 -3.01
CA GLY A 222 17.65 1.04 -4.07
C GLY A 222 16.65 2.20 -4.14
N LYS A 223 16.40 2.74 -5.34
CA LYS A 223 15.51 3.89 -5.49
C LYS A 223 14.05 3.51 -5.24
N ILE A 224 13.31 4.37 -4.54
CA ILE A 224 11.91 4.15 -4.16
C ILE A 224 10.98 4.08 -5.38
N LEU A 225 11.24 4.90 -6.40
CA LEU A 225 10.53 4.90 -7.68
C LEU A 225 11.20 4.04 -8.76
N GLY A 226 12.17 3.20 -8.37
CA GLY A 226 12.87 2.30 -9.28
C GLY A 226 13.70 3.02 -10.33
N THR A 227 14.17 2.25 -11.31
CA THR A 227 14.84 2.76 -12.51
C THR A 227 14.59 1.81 -13.67
N ARG A 228 14.16 2.36 -14.81
CA ARG A 228 14.05 1.58 -16.04
C ARG A 228 15.44 1.36 -16.65
N ARG A 229 15.78 0.11 -16.97
CA ARG A 229 16.89 -0.20 -17.87
C ARG A 229 16.36 -0.54 -19.26
N LEU A 230 17.05 -0.09 -20.30
CA LEU A 230 16.70 -0.31 -21.71
C LEU A 230 17.05 -1.73 -22.21
N LEU A 231 17.67 -2.59 -21.39
CA LEU A 231 18.38 -3.79 -21.84
C LEU A 231 17.71 -5.14 -21.50
N SER A 232 16.54 -5.17 -20.85
CA SER A 232 15.84 -6.43 -20.59
C SER A 232 14.77 -6.69 -21.65
N PRO A 233 14.68 -7.90 -22.27
CA PRO A 233 13.61 -8.23 -23.19
C PRO A 233 12.26 -7.99 -22.49
N HIS A 234 11.30 -7.43 -23.22
CA HIS A 234 10.00 -6.93 -22.74
C HIS A 234 9.10 -7.90 -21.93
N ASN A 235 9.57 -9.11 -21.60
CA ASN A 235 8.74 -10.20 -21.11
C ASN A 235 8.90 -10.57 -19.63
N SER A 236 9.99 -10.20 -18.93
CA SER A 236 10.31 -10.85 -17.65
C SER A 236 9.83 -10.13 -16.39
N THR A 237 9.62 -8.81 -16.40
CA THR A 237 9.65 -7.99 -15.16
C THR A 237 8.51 -6.99 -14.98
N ARG A 238 7.35 -7.21 -15.63
CA ARG A 238 6.11 -6.46 -15.34
C ARG A 238 5.35 -7.06 -14.16
N THR A 239 6.00 -7.08 -13.00
CA THR A 239 5.38 -7.42 -11.72
C THR A 239 5.10 -6.09 -11.03
N LEU A 240 3.87 -5.79 -10.61
CA LEU A 240 3.66 -4.82 -9.52
C LEU A 240 3.70 -5.61 -8.21
N ALA A 241 4.39 -5.07 -7.21
CA ALA A 241 4.31 -5.56 -5.85
C ALA A 241 2.98 -5.17 -5.20
N CYS A 242 2.53 -6.01 -4.28
CA CYS A 242 1.29 -5.89 -3.54
C CYS A 242 1.24 -4.61 -2.69
N TYR A 243 0.10 -3.93 -2.71
CA TYR A 243 -0.17 -2.76 -1.88
C TYR A 243 -1.46 -2.94 -1.09
N ILE A 244 -1.45 -2.41 0.14
CA ILE A 244 -2.66 -2.12 0.90
C ILE A 244 -3.14 -0.75 0.40
N TYR A 245 -4.35 -0.72 -0.16
CA TYR A 245 -5.00 0.48 -0.66
C TYR A 245 -6.17 0.84 0.23
N ILE A 246 -6.33 2.14 0.50
CA ILE A 246 -7.56 2.67 1.07
C ILE A 246 -8.07 3.72 0.09
N CYS A 247 -9.28 3.47 -0.43
CA CYS A 247 -10.01 4.40 -1.27
C CYS A 247 -11.15 5.00 -0.45
N ALA A 248 -11.20 6.32 -0.32
CA ALA A 248 -12.38 6.99 0.24
C ALA A 248 -13.10 7.78 -0.84
N LYS A 249 -14.44 7.67 -0.79
CA LYS A 249 -15.44 8.32 -1.63
C LYS A 249 -15.40 7.97 -3.14
N PRO A 250 -16.58 7.76 -3.75
CA PRO A 250 -16.68 7.69 -5.20
C PRO A 250 -16.66 9.11 -5.76
N ILE A 251 -15.50 9.62 -6.16
CA ILE A 251 -15.45 10.71 -7.14
C ILE A 251 -15.52 10.17 -8.56
N ILE A 252 -15.26 8.88 -8.79
CA ILE A 252 -14.99 8.41 -10.14
C ILE A 252 -15.84 7.21 -10.52
N CYS A 253 -17.11 7.45 -10.89
CA CYS A 253 -17.88 6.53 -11.73
C CYS A 253 -17.19 6.26 -13.09
N SER A 254 -16.26 7.13 -13.53
CA SER A 254 -15.50 7.02 -14.80
C SER A 254 -14.30 6.03 -14.76
N LEU A 255 -13.83 5.60 -13.58
CA LEU A 255 -12.76 4.59 -13.47
C LEU A 255 -13.27 3.19 -13.81
N TYR A 256 -14.56 2.93 -13.56
CA TYR A 256 -15.23 1.65 -13.83
C TYR A 256 -15.15 1.21 -15.30
N THR A 257 -15.15 2.16 -16.25
CA THR A 257 -15.18 1.86 -17.69
C THR A 257 -13.79 1.85 -18.34
N LYS A 258 -12.77 2.45 -17.73
CA LYS A 258 -11.42 2.54 -18.31
C LYS A 258 -10.39 1.59 -17.69
N PHE A 259 -10.62 1.17 -16.45
CA PHE A 259 -9.73 0.25 -15.75
C PHE A 259 -10.49 -1.03 -15.44
N GLY A 260 -10.48 -1.97 -16.39
CA GLY A 260 -10.78 -3.34 -16.05
C GLY A 260 -9.84 -3.77 -14.92
N THR A 261 -10.40 -4.16 -13.78
CA THR A 261 -9.76 -4.54 -12.50
C THR A 261 -9.54 -3.39 -11.52
N LEU A 262 -10.35 -3.30 -10.46
CA LEU A 262 -10.20 -2.34 -9.35
C LEU A 262 -11.12 -2.80 -8.20
N LEU A 263 -10.55 -3.22 -7.05
CA LEU A 263 -10.20 -2.47 -5.82
C LEU A 263 -11.47 -2.05 -5.03
N SER A 264 -11.38 -1.75 -3.74
CA SER A 264 -12.58 -1.40 -2.93
C SER A 264 -13.29 -0.17 -3.52
N PHE A 265 -14.42 -0.37 -4.21
CA PHE A 265 -15.27 0.70 -4.69
C PHE A 265 -16.69 0.56 -4.21
N ARG A 266 -17.22 1.69 -3.75
CA ARG A 266 -18.63 1.89 -3.52
C ARG A 266 -19.39 1.84 -4.83
N LEU A 267 -20.20 0.80 -5.02
CA LEU A 267 -21.25 0.76 -6.02
C LEU A 267 -22.48 1.48 -5.46
N SER A 268 -22.63 2.77 -5.75
CA SER A 268 -23.94 3.41 -5.65
C SER A 268 -24.60 3.35 -7.03
N ALA A 269 -25.62 2.50 -7.15
CA ALA A 269 -26.66 2.64 -8.16
C ALA A 269 -27.49 3.91 -7.91
#